data_AF-A0AAQ5Y079-F1
#
_entry.id   AF-A0AAQ5Y079-F1
#
_cell.length_a   1.000
_cell.length_b   1.000
_cell.length_c   1.000
_cell.angle_alpha   90.00
_cell.angle_beta   90.00
_cell.angle_gamma   90.00
#
_symmetry.space_group_name_H-M   'P 1'
#
loop_
_entity.id
_entity.type
_entity.pdbx_description
1 polymer ?
#
loop_
_entity_poly.entity_id
_entity_poly.type
_entity_poly.pdbx_seq_one_letter_code
_entity_poly.pdbx_strand_id
1 'polypeptide(L)'
;KVSGLVFEDNKTYSNNRRFELKQLRAMKNLKDNDRIIIKPADKGSQIVIMDKFQYLYEANKQLNNKKHYIPLPQSIQMDTQLLIRTILERLHRNKFITFKQLQYLSGPDSPRNRIFYLLPKIHKPVEKWTVPGEVPCGRPIVSDCGSESCRIAEYIDYFLNPLSQKHNKNG
;
A
#
# COMPACT_ATOMS: atom_id res chain seq x y z
N LYS A 1 6.19 11.17 -20.53
CA LYS A 1 5.16 12.23 -20.36
C LYS A 1 4.08 11.67 -19.43
N VAL A 2 3.97 12.19 -18.21
CA VAL A 2 2.95 11.74 -17.23
C VAL A 2 1.65 12.45 -17.54
N SER A 3 0.56 11.70 -17.66
CA SER A 3 -0.79 12.24 -17.83
C SER A 3 -1.61 11.98 -16.57
N GLY A 4 -2.02 13.05 -15.90
CA GLY A 4 -3.05 13.00 -14.86
C GLY A 4 -4.42 13.02 -15.54
N LEU A 5 -5.27 12.05 -15.24
CA LEU A 5 -6.69 12.16 -15.55
C LEU A 5 -7.37 12.80 -14.33
N VAL A 6 -7.81 14.04 -14.51
CA VAL A 6 -8.68 14.72 -13.55
C VAL A 6 -10.11 14.24 -13.83
N PHE A 7 -10.66 13.44 -12.92
CA PHE A 7 -12.09 13.20 -12.88
C PHE A 7 -12.69 14.25 -11.93
N GLU A 8 -13.46 15.18 -12.46
CA GLU A 8 -14.30 16.06 -11.62
C GLU A 8 -15.49 15.23 -11.12
N ASP A 9 -15.63 15.12 -9.80
CA ASP A 9 -16.78 14.49 -9.15
C ASP A 9 -18.04 15.32 -9.39
N ASN A 10 -18.73 15.03 -10.49
CA ASN A 10 -20.05 15.57 -10.78
C ASN A 10 -21.07 14.43 -10.96
N LYS A 11 -21.91 14.31 -9.92
CA LYS A 11 -23.22 13.64 -9.83
C LYS A 11 -23.24 12.12 -9.63
N THR A 12 -24.11 11.73 -8.70
CA THR A 12 -24.62 10.38 -8.44
C THR A 12 -25.04 9.71 -9.74
N TYR A 13 -24.27 8.74 -10.21
CA TYR A 13 -24.64 7.93 -11.36
C TYR A 13 -25.61 6.83 -10.95
N SER A 14 -26.79 6.85 -11.54
CA SER A 14 -27.72 5.74 -11.55
C SER A 14 -27.04 4.46 -12.07
N ASN A 15 -27.13 3.39 -11.29
CA ASN A 15 -26.70 2.04 -11.64
C ASN A 15 -27.54 1.50 -12.80
N ASN A 16 -27.13 1.71 -14.07
CA ASN A 16 -27.42 0.82 -15.21
C ASN A 16 -26.79 1.28 -16.55
N ARG A 17 -25.48 1.56 -16.60
CA ARG A 17 -24.78 1.63 -17.89
C ARG A 17 -23.97 0.36 -18.12
N ARG A 18 -24.46 -0.51 -19.02
CA ARG A 18 -23.64 -1.56 -19.64
C ARG A 18 -22.57 -0.86 -20.49
N PHE A 19 -21.31 -1.17 -20.24
CA PHE A 19 -20.21 -0.69 -21.06
C PHE A 19 -20.35 -1.20 -22.49
N GLU A 20 -20.11 -0.33 -23.46
CA GLU A 20 -20.07 -0.71 -24.87
C GLU A 20 -18.90 -1.69 -25.11
N LEU A 21 -19.01 -2.61 -26.07
CA LEU A 21 -17.94 -3.57 -26.40
C LEU A 21 -16.59 -2.88 -26.66
N LYS A 22 -16.60 -1.69 -27.28
CA LYS A 22 -15.38 -0.90 -27.50
C LYS A 22 -14.74 -0.44 -26.20
N GLN A 23 -15.54 0.00 -25.23
CA GLN A 23 -15.05 0.43 -23.91
C GLN A 23 -14.46 -0.75 -23.14
N LEU A 24 -15.11 -1.91 -23.15
CA LEU A 24 -14.58 -3.13 -22.54
C LEU A 24 -13.25 -3.56 -23.16
N ARG A 25 -13.13 -3.49 -24.49
CA ARG A 25 -11.86 -3.75 -25.19
C ARG A 25 -10.78 -2.74 -24.80
N ALA A 26 -11.11 -1.45 -24.74
CA ALA A 26 -10.16 -0.42 -24.33
C ALA A 26 -9.68 -0.61 -22.88
N MET A 27 -10.59 -0.94 -21.96
CA MET A 27 -10.26 -1.25 -20.56
C MET A 27 -9.36 -2.48 -20.47
N LYS A 28 -9.65 -3.53 -21.25
CA LYS A 28 -8.80 -4.72 -21.32
C LYS A 28 -7.40 -4.37 -21.84
N ASN A 29 -7.32 -3.64 -22.95
CA ASN A 29 -6.04 -3.20 -23.52
C ASN A 29 -5.23 -2.34 -22.53
N LEU A 30 -5.90 -1.47 -21.77
CA LEU A 30 -5.25 -0.63 -20.78
C LEU A 30 -4.74 -1.45 -19.59
N LYS A 31 -5.55 -2.41 -19.12
CA LYS A 31 -5.18 -3.34 -18.03
C LYS A 31 -4.01 -4.24 -18.42
N ASP A 32 -4.00 -4.70 -19.68
CA ASP A 32 -3.03 -5.67 -20.19
C ASP A 32 -1.74 -4.99 -20.74
N ASN A 33 -1.69 -3.66 -20.79
CA ASN A 33 -0.50 -2.92 -21.22
C ASN A 33 0.57 -2.88 -20.11
N ASP A 34 1.64 -3.65 -20.32
CA ASP A 34 2.74 -3.81 -19.36
C ASP A 34 3.73 -2.65 -19.32
N ARG A 35 3.61 -1.66 -20.22
CA ARG A 35 4.47 -0.47 -20.30
C ARG A 35 3.97 0.69 -19.44
N ILE A 36 2.75 0.61 -18.93
CA ILE A 36 2.16 1.66 -18.11
C ILE A 36 1.89 1.18 -16.68
N ILE A 37 1.89 2.14 -15.76
CA ILE A 37 1.47 1.97 -14.37
C ILE A 37 0.27 2.89 -14.13
N ILE A 38 -0.78 2.32 -13.55
CA ILE A 38 -2.00 3.03 -13.18
C ILE A 38 -2.09 3.01 -11.65
N LYS A 39 -2.00 4.18 -11.02
CA LYS A 39 -2.03 4.33 -9.56
C LYS A 39 -2.84 5.55 -9.15
N PRO A 40 -3.48 5.53 -7.98
CA PRO A 40 -4.03 6.74 -7.41
C PRO A 40 -2.92 7.74 -7.09
N ALA A 41 -3.22 9.01 -7.26
CA ALA A 41 -2.35 10.09 -6.81
C ALA A 41 -2.28 10.13 -5.28
N ASP A 42 -1.19 10.70 -4.77
CA ASP A 42 -0.97 10.87 -3.33
C ASP A 42 -2.02 11.75 -2.63
N LYS A 43 -2.61 12.69 -3.39
CA LYS A 43 -3.64 13.65 -2.95
C LYS A 43 -4.55 14.00 -4.12
N GLY A 44 -5.77 14.44 -3.78
CA GLY A 44 -6.71 15.03 -4.74
C GLY A 44 -7.50 14.01 -5.58
N SER A 45 -7.66 12.77 -5.11
CA SER A 45 -8.53 11.73 -5.70
C SER A 45 -8.34 11.45 -7.20
N GLN A 46 -7.16 11.77 -7.75
CA GLN A 46 -6.85 11.59 -9.17
C GLN A 46 -6.26 10.21 -9.45
N ILE A 47 -6.38 9.77 -10.71
CA ILE A 47 -5.70 8.58 -11.23
C ILE A 47 -4.54 9.04 -12.14
N VAL A 48 -3.37 8.46 -11.92
CA VAL A 48 -2.16 8.74 -12.70
C VAL A 48 -1.86 7.56 -13.59
N ILE A 49 -1.70 7.83 -14.88
CA ILE A 49 -1.14 6.89 -15.86
C ILE A 49 0.27 7.37 -16.16
N MET A 50 1.25 6.51 -15.93
CA MET A 50 2.65 6.83 -16.14
C MET A 50 3.41 5.68 -16.76
N ASP A 51 4.51 6.01 -17.43
CA ASP A 51 5.43 5.01 -17.97
C ASP A 51 6.02 4.17 -16.82
N LYS A 52 6.10 2.85 -17.04
CA LYS A 52 6.58 1.90 -16.05
C LYS A 52 8.05 2.12 -15.68
N PHE A 53 8.90 2.48 -16.64
CA PHE A 53 10.31 2.76 -16.34
C PHE A 53 10.46 4.02 -15.50
N GLN A 54 9.67 5.06 -15.77
CA GLN A 54 9.63 6.26 -14.93
C GLN A 54 9.18 5.95 -13.48
N TYR A 55 8.17 5.08 -13.32
CA TYR A 55 7.71 4.65 -11.99
C TYR A 55 8.78 3.84 -11.25
N LEU A 56 9.42 2.90 -11.95
CA LEU A 56 10.50 2.09 -11.40
C LEU A 56 11.74 2.92 -11.07
N TYR A 57 12.04 3.96 -11.85
CA TYR A 57 13.13 4.88 -11.59
C TYR A 57 12.96 5.57 -10.23
N GLU A 58 11.79 6.13 -9.95
CA GLU A 58 11.50 6.74 -8.65
C GLU A 58 11.55 5.70 -7.51
N ALA A 59 10.99 4.51 -7.72
CA ALA A 59 11.03 3.44 -6.72
C ALA A 59 12.46 3.05 -6.37
N ASN A 60 13.30 2.79 -7.38
CA ASN A 60 14.69 2.41 -7.19
C ASN A 60 15.53 3.55 -6.60
N LYS A 61 15.28 4.80 -6.96
CA LYS A 61 15.92 5.97 -6.33
C LYS A 61 15.69 5.97 -4.81
N GLN A 62 14.46 5.69 -4.36
CA GLN A 62 14.15 5.63 -2.93
C GLN A 62 14.78 4.41 -2.24
N LEU A 63 14.64 3.22 -2.84
CA LEU A 63 15.13 1.97 -2.25
C LEU A 63 16.67 1.89 -2.19
N ASN A 64 17.37 2.54 -3.13
CA ASN A 64 18.84 2.60 -3.14
C ASN A 64 19.41 3.67 -2.20
N ASN A 65 18.58 4.40 -1.45
CA ASN A 65 19.07 5.37 -0.49
C ASN A 65 19.67 4.67 0.76
N LYS A 66 20.99 4.49 0.73
CA LYS A 66 21.78 3.84 1.80
C LYS A 66 21.79 4.60 3.13
N LYS A 67 21.32 5.86 3.16
CA LYS A 67 21.10 6.58 4.42
C LYS A 67 19.92 6.03 5.22
N HIS A 68 18.95 5.41 4.54
CA HIS A 68 17.69 4.95 5.15
C HIS A 68 17.47 3.44 5.04
N TYR A 69 18.03 2.79 4.02
CA TYR A 69 17.80 1.38 3.75
C TYR A 69 19.10 0.60 3.59
N ILE A 70 19.04 -0.66 4.01
CA ILE A 70 20.10 -1.65 3.78
C ILE A 70 19.45 -2.85 3.07
N PRO A 71 20.01 -3.33 1.95
CA PRO A 71 19.51 -4.52 1.28
C PRO A 71 19.64 -5.74 2.19
N LEU A 72 18.59 -6.56 2.24
CA LEU A 72 18.65 -7.86 2.88
C LEU A 72 19.12 -8.92 1.86
N PRO A 73 20.03 -9.83 2.24
CA PRO A 73 20.51 -10.88 1.33
C PRO A 73 19.41 -11.90 1.01
N GLN A 74 18.44 -12.07 1.90
CA GLN A 74 17.28 -12.95 1.73
C GLN A 74 16.07 -12.43 2.51
N SER A 75 14.89 -12.94 2.19
CA SER A 75 13.68 -12.66 2.96
C SER A 75 13.79 -13.25 4.37
N ILE A 76 13.44 -12.47 5.38
CA ILE A 76 13.38 -12.88 6.80
C ILE A 76 11.96 -13.26 7.23
N GLN A 77 11.03 -13.41 6.29
CA GLN A 77 9.61 -13.58 6.57
C GLN A 77 9.31 -14.85 7.39
N MET A 78 9.89 -15.98 6.98
CA MET A 78 9.68 -17.27 7.65
C MET A 78 10.22 -17.25 9.08
N ASP A 79 11.43 -16.69 9.27
CA ASP A 79 12.04 -16.53 10.60
C ASP A 79 11.17 -15.65 11.50
N THR A 80 10.63 -14.56 10.94
CA THR A 80 9.72 -13.66 11.65
C THR A 80 8.42 -14.35 12.04
N GLN A 81 7.83 -15.16 11.15
CA GLN A 81 6.62 -15.92 11.43
C GLN A 81 6.83 -16.95 12.55
N LEU A 82 7.96 -17.67 12.52
CA LEU A 82 8.31 -18.64 13.57
C LEU A 82 8.48 -17.94 14.93
N LEU A 83 9.18 -16.79 14.95
CA LEU A 83 9.35 -16.00 16.15
C LEU A 83 8.01 -15.52 16.71
N ILE A 84 7.14 -14.99 15.85
CA ILE A 84 5.79 -14.55 16.23
C ILE A 84 4.99 -15.70 16.85
N ARG A 85 4.94 -16.86 16.20
CA ARG A 85 4.21 -18.03 16.69
C ARG A 85 4.74 -18.50 18.05
N THR A 86 6.06 -18.54 18.21
CA THR A 86 6.71 -18.86 19.49
C THR A 86 6.28 -17.91 20.61
N ILE A 87 6.21 -16.61 20.33
CA ILE A 87 5.75 -15.60 21.29
C ILE A 87 4.27 -15.80 21.63
N LEU A 88 3.42 -16.00 20.62
CA LEU A 88 1.98 -16.19 20.82
C LEU A 88 1.68 -17.45 21.64
N GLU A 89 2.37 -18.55 21.39
CA GLU A 89 2.25 -19.76 22.20
C GLU A 89 2.64 -19.51 23.66
N ARG A 90 3.71 -18.76 23.91
CA ARG A 90 4.12 -18.38 25.27
C ARG A 90 3.05 -17.53 25.95
N LEU A 91 2.47 -16.56 25.24
CA LEU A 91 1.37 -15.73 25.76
C LEU A 91 0.14 -16.58 26.10
N HIS A 92 -0.19 -17.56 25.27
CA HIS A 92 -1.28 -18.49 25.51
C HIS A 92 -1.02 -19.40 26.73
N ARG A 93 0.19 -20.01 26.82
CA ARG A 93 0.59 -20.83 27.99
C ARG A 93 0.50 -20.04 29.29
N ASN A 94 0.89 -18.77 29.26
CA ASN A 94 0.83 -17.87 30.40
C ASN A 94 -0.57 -17.24 30.61
N LYS A 95 -1.59 -17.66 29.86
CA LYS A 95 -2.99 -17.23 29.96
C LYS A 95 -3.22 -15.73 29.69
N PHE A 96 -2.32 -15.05 28.98
CA PHE A 96 -2.51 -13.66 28.55
C PHE A 96 -3.46 -13.54 27.34
N ILE A 97 -3.57 -14.60 26.54
CA ILE A 97 -4.51 -14.69 25.42
C ILE A 97 -5.26 -16.01 25.46
N THR A 98 -6.48 -16.00 24.97
CA THR A 98 -7.32 -17.18 24.76
C THR A 98 -6.86 -17.99 23.55
N PHE A 99 -7.30 -19.25 23.46
CA PHE A 99 -7.05 -20.09 22.30
C PHE A 99 -7.61 -19.48 20.99
N LYS A 100 -8.77 -18.82 21.04
CA LYS A 100 -9.36 -18.13 19.88
C LYS A 100 -8.47 -16.98 19.40
N GLN A 101 -7.92 -16.18 20.33
CA GLN A 101 -6.95 -15.14 20.01
C GLN A 101 -5.67 -15.74 19.43
N LEU A 102 -5.13 -16.83 20.00
CA LEU A 102 -3.97 -17.52 19.44
C LEU A 102 -4.19 -17.95 17.98
N GLN A 103 -5.34 -18.57 17.69
CA GLN A 103 -5.71 -19.00 16.33
C GLN A 103 -5.83 -17.82 15.38
N TYR A 104 -6.46 -16.73 15.80
CA TYR A 104 -6.57 -15.52 14.98
C TYR A 104 -5.19 -14.89 14.75
N LEU A 105 -4.43 -14.60 15.80
CA LEU A 105 -3.16 -13.86 15.76
C LEU A 105 -2.03 -14.62 15.06
N SER A 106 -2.07 -15.96 15.03
CA SER A 106 -1.05 -16.80 14.36
C SER A 106 -0.94 -16.58 12.85
N GLY A 107 -1.94 -15.92 12.24
CA GLY A 107 -1.96 -15.61 10.82
C GLY A 107 -2.07 -16.85 9.92
N PRO A 108 -2.02 -16.67 8.59
CA PRO A 108 -1.99 -17.79 7.64
C PRO A 108 -0.67 -18.55 7.71
N ASP A 109 -0.67 -19.83 7.30
CA ASP A 109 0.57 -20.62 7.16
C ASP A 109 1.45 -20.11 6.02
N SER A 110 0.83 -19.66 4.93
CA SER A 110 1.50 -19.05 3.79
C SER A 110 1.20 -17.54 3.73
N PRO A 111 1.90 -16.71 4.54
CA PRO A 111 1.69 -15.27 4.55
C PRO A 111 2.12 -14.63 3.24
N ARG A 112 1.41 -13.57 2.85
CA ARG A 112 1.75 -12.80 1.65
C ARG A 112 3.00 -11.96 1.92
N ASN A 113 3.91 -11.91 0.95
CA ASN A 113 5.02 -10.96 0.97
C ASN A 113 4.51 -9.52 1.05
N ARG A 114 5.21 -8.69 1.83
CA ARG A 114 4.95 -7.24 1.84
C ARG A 114 5.20 -6.66 0.46
N ILE A 115 4.29 -5.81 -0.01
CA ILE A 115 4.42 -5.18 -1.33
C ILE A 115 4.78 -3.71 -1.17
N PHE A 116 5.91 -3.32 -1.75
CA PHE A 116 6.29 -1.93 -1.91
C PHE A 116 5.66 -1.33 -3.17
N TYR A 117 5.05 -0.15 -3.04
CA TYR A 117 4.57 0.63 -4.18
C TYR A 117 4.57 2.12 -3.84
N LEU A 118 4.39 2.96 -4.86
CA LEU A 118 4.39 4.40 -4.74
C LEU A 118 3.01 4.96 -5.08
N LEU A 119 2.64 6.05 -4.40
CA LEU A 119 1.59 6.96 -4.84
C LEU A 119 2.24 8.22 -5.45
N PRO A 120 2.01 8.54 -6.73
CA PRO A 120 2.61 9.72 -7.36
C PRO A 120 2.15 11.04 -6.73
N LYS A 121 3.09 11.90 -6.33
CA LYS A 121 2.84 13.20 -5.70
C LYS A 121 2.68 14.32 -6.74
N ILE A 122 1.74 14.16 -7.67
CA ILE A 122 1.48 15.14 -8.75
C ILE A 122 1.00 16.52 -8.25
N HIS A 123 0.63 16.65 -6.97
CA HIS A 123 0.29 17.92 -6.33
C HIS A 123 1.52 18.78 -5.97
N LYS A 124 2.75 18.27 -6.15
CA LYS A 124 3.98 19.02 -5.92
C LYS A 124 4.34 19.85 -7.17
N PRO A 125 4.99 21.02 -7.00
CA PRO A 125 5.50 21.80 -8.12
C PRO A 125 6.36 20.94 -9.05
N VAL A 126 6.21 21.12 -10.37
CA VAL A 126 6.81 20.26 -11.39
C VAL A 126 8.33 20.32 -11.37
N GLU A 127 8.91 21.41 -10.88
CA GLU A 127 10.35 21.62 -10.72
C GLU A 127 10.92 20.79 -9.56
N LYS A 128 10.06 20.38 -8.62
CA LYS A 128 10.41 19.56 -7.45
C LYS A 128 10.15 18.07 -7.67
N TRP A 129 9.75 17.68 -8.87
CA TRP A 129 9.60 16.28 -9.24
C TRP A 129 10.97 15.59 -9.27
N THR A 130 11.00 14.26 -9.14
CA THR A 130 12.25 13.48 -9.13
C THR A 130 13.06 13.69 -10.40
N VAL A 131 12.39 13.76 -11.54
CA VAL A 131 12.91 14.38 -12.76
C VAL A 131 11.97 15.56 -13.04
N PRO A 132 12.46 16.81 -13.01
CA PRO A 132 11.65 17.99 -13.23
C PRO A 132 10.78 17.89 -14.49
N GLY A 133 9.48 18.11 -14.36
CA GLY A 133 8.51 18.04 -15.47
C GLY A 133 8.19 16.62 -16.00
N GLU A 134 8.88 15.58 -15.53
CA GLU A 134 8.77 14.23 -16.11
C GLU A 134 8.36 13.14 -15.12
N VAL A 135 9.04 13.03 -13.98
CA VAL A 135 8.86 11.90 -13.04
C VAL A 135 8.48 12.44 -11.66
N PRO A 136 7.20 12.38 -11.26
CA PRO A 136 6.79 12.88 -9.96
C PRO A 136 7.44 12.08 -8.82
N CYS A 137 7.69 12.75 -7.69
CA CYS A 137 8.09 12.07 -6.47
C CYS A 137 7.01 11.08 -6.03
N GLY A 138 7.39 9.97 -5.41
CA GLY A 138 6.46 8.97 -4.87
C GLY A 138 6.28 9.09 -3.35
N ARG A 139 5.08 8.84 -2.84
CA ARG A 139 4.91 8.43 -1.44
C ARG A 139 5.16 6.91 -1.36
N PRO A 140 6.23 6.46 -0.68
CA PRO A 140 6.45 5.04 -0.47
C PRO A 140 5.37 4.45 0.42
N ILE A 141 4.81 3.30 0.01
CA ILE A 141 3.89 2.50 0.79
C ILE A 141 4.40 1.06 0.79
N VAL A 142 4.42 0.46 1.98
CA VAL A 142 4.63 -0.98 2.15
C VAL A 142 3.32 -1.57 2.64
N SER A 143 2.65 -2.37 1.81
CA SER A 143 1.43 -3.06 2.19
C SER A 143 1.78 -4.28 3.04
N ASP A 144 1.37 -4.25 4.31
CA ASP A 144 1.49 -5.35 5.26
C ASP A 144 0.30 -6.33 5.22
N CYS A 145 -0.71 -6.07 4.38
CA CYS A 145 -1.95 -6.86 4.39
C CYS A 145 -1.69 -8.35 4.13
N GLY A 146 -2.16 -9.22 5.01
CA GLY A 146 -1.97 -10.66 4.87
C GLY A 146 -0.53 -11.15 5.11
N SER A 147 0.35 -10.31 5.65
CA SER A 147 1.64 -10.75 6.19
C SER A 147 1.45 -11.54 7.49
N GLU A 148 2.53 -12.12 7.97
CA GLU A 148 2.63 -12.83 9.24
C GLU A 148 2.30 -11.96 10.46
N SER A 149 2.47 -10.63 10.36
CA SER A 149 2.18 -9.68 11.44
C SER A 149 0.83 -8.98 11.29
N CYS A 150 0.16 -9.10 10.14
CA CYS A 150 -1.00 -8.29 9.79
C CYS A 150 -2.13 -8.37 10.85
N ARG A 151 -2.47 -9.57 11.32
CA ARG A 151 -3.56 -9.76 12.29
C ARG A 151 -3.19 -9.29 13.69
N ILE A 152 -1.90 -9.29 14.02
CA ILE A 152 -1.41 -8.75 15.28
C ILE A 152 -1.49 -7.22 15.24
N ALA A 153 -1.08 -6.60 14.13
CA ALA A 153 -1.21 -5.17 13.94
C ALA A 153 -2.68 -4.73 14.00
N GLU A 154 -3.59 -5.44 13.32
CA GLU A 154 -5.03 -5.20 13.38
C GLU A 154 -5.59 -5.32 14.80
N TYR A 155 -5.18 -6.36 15.53
CA TYR A 155 -5.61 -6.58 16.92
C TYR A 155 -5.13 -5.47 17.86
N ILE A 156 -3.88 -5.03 17.73
CA ILE A 156 -3.34 -3.91 18.52
C ILE A 156 -4.07 -2.61 18.17
N ASP A 157 -4.26 -2.33 16.88
CA ASP A 157 -4.93 -1.13 16.40
C ASP A 157 -6.37 -1.02 16.91
N TYR A 158 -7.10 -2.15 16.97
CA TYR A 158 -8.45 -2.20 17.55
C TYR A 158 -8.52 -1.60 18.97
N PHE A 159 -7.50 -1.80 19.81
CA PHE A 159 -7.46 -1.23 21.16
C PHE A 159 -6.85 0.17 21.21
N LEU A 160 -5.85 0.47 20.37
CA LEU A 160 -5.12 1.74 20.40
C LEU A 160 -5.84 2.87 19.65
N ASN A 161 -6.51 2.56 18.55
CA ASN A 161 -7.16 3.57 17.71
C ASN A 161 -8.22 4.40 18.46
N PRO A 162 -9.09 3.82 19.32
CA PRO A 162 -10.01 4.62 20.13
C PRO A 162 -9.32 5.57 21.12
N LEU A 163 -8.09 5.27 21.53
CA LEU A 163 -7.31 6.11 22.45
C LEU A 163 -6.61 7.25 21.70
N SER A 164 -6.15 7.01 20.47
CA SER A 164 -5.46 8.02 19.65
C SER A 164 -6.39 9.15 19.18
N GLN A 165 -7.69 8.88 19.08
CA GLN A 165 -8.72 9.85 18.65
C GLN A 165 -9.29 10.69 19.81
N LYS A 166 -8.92 10.41 21.06
CA LYS A 166 -9.34 11.20 22.21
C LYS A 166 -8.48 12.45 22.32
N HIS A 167 -8.91 13.53 21.67
CA HIS A 167 -8.36 14.86 21.91
C HIS A 167 -9.06 15.52 23.11
N ASN A 168 -8.29 16.11 24.02
CA ASN A 168 -8.86 16.95 25.08
C ASN A 168 -9.61 18.11 24.42
N LYS A 169 -10.94 18.14 24.57
CA LYS A 169 -11.79 19.25 24.13
C LYS A 169 -11.75 20.43 25.10
N ASN A 170 -10.59 20.75 25.65
CA ASN A 170 -10.41 21.89 26.55
C ASN A 170 -9.40 22.84 25.93
N GLY A 171 -9.94 23.81 25.19
CA GLY A 171 -9.30 25.02 24.69
C GLY A 171 -10.38 26.06 24.50
#